data_AF-A0A5N9HDH1-F1
#
_entry.id   AF-A0A5N9HDH1-F1
#
_cell.length_a   1.000
_cell.length_b   1.000
_cell.length_c   1.000
_cell.angle_alpha   90.00
_cell.angle_beta   90.00
_cell.angle_gamma   90.00
#
_symmetry.space_group_name_H-M   'P 1'
#
loop_
_entity.id
_entity.type
_entity.pdbx_description
1 polymer ?
#
loop_
_entity_poly.entity_id
_entity_poly.type
_entity_poly.pdbx_seq_one_letter_code
_entity_poly.pdbx_strand_id
1 'polypeptide(L)'
;MTRNASDPASRQFVWAIFGFGVIVSVLLSIWSIAIDSVINNDGIEYVRAAELLSSGDWQAAFTVYKWPFYPWLMMWVGDTVGISYETAGHALNTLFFTLVVVFFVSAVRAFGGRSRSITWIAMLIALAHPVFNEYRAFLIRDPGYLAAYLLAVCCLAQYRWQPCVRYRLAVIGCLVAAALFRIEGLVFLVSTPILFALARPGSARYPYHWPALLFSALLAF
;
A
#
# COMPACT_ATOMS: atom_id res chain seq x y z
N MET A 1 -32.44 -4.39 23.30
CA MET A 1 -31.20 -3.58 23.22
C MET A 1 -30.96 -3.20 21.76
N THR A 2 -31.48 -2.05 21.34
CA THR A 2 -31.22 -1.46 20.02
C THR A 2 -29.85 -0.78 20.07
N ARG A 3 -28.81 -1.43 19.52
CA ARG A 3 -27.49 -0.80 19.37
C ARG A 3 -27.61 0.35 18.37
N ASN A 4 -27.18 1.55 18.75
CA ASN A 4 -27.20 2.71 17.87
C ASN A 4 -26.18 2.54 16.75
N ALA A 5 -26.50 3.01 15.54
CA ALA A 5 -25.60 2.95 14.38
C ALA A 5 -24.26 3.70 14.61
N SER A 6 -24.21 4.57 15.62
CA SER A 6 -23.03 5.35 16.05
C SER A 6 -22.10 4.61 17.00
N ASP A 7 -22.50 3.44 17.55
CA ASP A 7 -21.69 2.74 18.53
C ASP A 7 -20.37 2.25 17.89
N PRO A 8 -19.22 2.43 18.57
CA PRO A 8 -17.95 1.95 18.07
C PRO A 8 -18.01 0.43 17.87
N ALA A 9 -17.52 -0.02 16.71
CA ALA A 9 -17.53 -1.43 16.35
C ALA A 9 -16.69 -2.25 17.36
N SER A 10 -17.24 -3.39 17.80
CA SER A 10 -16.52 -4.31 18.69
C SER A 10 -15.30 -4.89 17.98
N ARG A 11 -14.21 -5.14 18.70
CA ARG A 11 -12.96 -5.69 18.13
C ARG A 11 -13.20 -6.95 17.30
N GLN A 12 -14.02 -7.89 17.79
CA GLN A 12 -14.39 -9.12 17.08
C GLN A 12 -15.04 -8.83 15.73
N PHE A 13 -15.96 -7.86 15.68
CA PHE A 13 -16.59 -7.45 14.42
C PHE A 13 -15.54 -6.92 13.44
N VAL A 14 -14.60 -6.08 13.90
CA VAL A 14 -13.55 -5.53 13.02
C VAL A 14 -12.71 -6.64 12.38
N TRP A 15 -12.28 -7.62 13.17
CA TRP A 15 -11.51 -8.75 12.66
C TRP A 15 -12.32 -9.63 11.70
N ALA A 16 -13.61 -9.84 11.99
CA ALA A 16 -14.50 -10.54 11.08
C ALA A 16 -14.64 -9.81 9.73
N ILE A 17 -14.78 -8.48 9.76
CA ILE A 17 -14.83 -7.66 8.53
C ILE A 17 -13.53 -7.77 7.75
N PHE A 18 -12.38 -7.67 8.41
CA PHE A 18 -11.11 -7.81 7.71
C PHE A 18 -10.93 -9.21 7.12
N GLY A 19 -11.28 -10.27 7.84
CA GLY A 19 -11.26 -11.63 7.32
C GLY A 19 -12.16 -11.79 6.10
N PHE A 20 -13.39 -11.27 6.18
CA PHE A 20 -14.31 -11.24 5.04
C PHE A 20 -13.73 -10.48 3.84
N GLY A 21 -13.21 -9.26 4.07
CA GLY A 21 -12.61 -8.44 3.02
C GLY A 21 -11.41 -9.09 2.35
N VAL A 22 -10.57 -9.79 3.12
CA VAL A 22 -9.43 -10.56 2.60
C VAL A 22 -9.92 -11.69 1.70
N ILE A 23 -10.88 -12.49 2.16
CA ILE A 23 -11.42 -13.62 1.39
C ILE A 23 -12.04 -13.11 0.08
N VAL A 24 -12.90 -12.10 0.16
CA VAL A 24 -13.56 -11.54 -1.03
C VAL A 24 -12.55 -10.91 -1.98
N SER A 25 -11.56 -10.17 -1.49
CA SER A 25 -10.51 -9.58 -2.34
C SER A 25 -9.73 -10.65 -3.09
N VAL A 26 -9.35 -11.74 -2.42
CA VAL A 26 -8.63 -12.86 -3.04
C VAL A 26 -9.51 -13.55 -4.09
N LEU A 27 -10.79 -13.82 -3.77
CA LEU A 27 -11.72 -14.42 -4.72
C LEU A 27 -11.94 -13.54 -5.95
N LEU A 28 -12.07 -12.22 -5.78
CA LEU A 28 -12.16 -11.28 -6.88
C LEU A 28 -10.89 -11.28 -7.75
N SER A 29 -9.70 -11.35 -7.12
CA SER A 29 -8.46 -11.45 -7.88
C SER A 29 -8.36 -12.75 -8.68
N ILE A 30 -8.66 -13.89 -8.05
CA ILE A 30 -8.67 -15.19 -8.74
C ILE A 30 -9.66 -15.17 -9.90
N TRP A 31 -10.86 -14.62 -9.69
CA TRP A 31 -11.87 -14.47 -10.73
C TRP A 31 -11.36 -13.61 -11.89
N SER A 32 -10.81 -12.42 -11.61
CA SER A 32 -10.29 -11.52 -12.65
C SER A 32 -9.14 -12.16 -13.44
N ILE A 33 -8.22 -12.85 -12.77
CA ILE A 33 -7.09 -13.56 -13.43
C ILE A 33 -7.62 -14.71 -14.30
N ALA A 34 -8.67 -15.41 -13.88
CA ALA A 34 -9.20 -16.55 -14.63
C ALA A 34 -9.95 -16.14 -15.91
N ILE A 35 -10.52 -14.94 -15.98
CA ILE A 35 -11.27 -14.45 -17.14
C ILE A 35 -10.42 -13.64 -18.12
N ASP A 36 -9.26 -13.16 -17.69
CA ASP A 36 -8.34 -12.37 -18.51
C ASP A 36 -7.07 -13.18 -18.78
N SER A 37 -6.94 -13.67 -20.02
CA SER A 37 -5.82 -14.52 -20.42
C SER A 37 -4.63 -13.74 -20.97
N VAL A 38 -4.72 -12.40 -21.03
CA VAL A 38 -3.70 -11.57 -21.68
C VAL A 38 -2.94 -10.78 -20.62
N ILE A 39 -1.65 -11.06 -20.53
CA ILE A 39 -0.74 -10.25 -19.73
C ILE A 39 -0.69 -8.82 -20.28
N ASN A 40 -0.75 -7.84 -19.38
CA ASN A 40 -0.61 -6.43 -19.75
C ASN A 40 0.81 -6.13 -20.25
N ASN A 41 0.96 -5.08 -21.08
CA ASN A 41 2.25 -4.71 -21.68
C ASN A 41 3.38 -4.56 -20.65
N ASP A 42 3.15 -3.80 -19.57
CA ASP A 42 4.15 -3.64 -18.50
C ASP A 42 4.49 -4.97 -17.80
N GLY A 43 3.51 -5.87 -17.71
CA GLY A 43 3.67 -7.20 -17.13
C GLY A 43 4.72 -8.02 -17.86
N ILE A 44 4.79 -7.92 -19.19
CA ILE A 44 5.78 -8.59 -20.01
C ILE A 44 7.19 -8.10 -19.65
N GLU A 45 7.38 -6.79 -19.52
CA GLU A 45 8.66 -6.21 -19.10
C GLU A 45 9.06 -6.66 -17.70
N TYR A 46 8.10 -6.77 -16.77
CA TYR A 46 8.37 -7.23 -15.41
C TYR A 46 8.79 -8.70 -15.35
N VAL A 47 8.07 -9.57 -16.07
CA VAL A 47 8.42 -10.99 -16.18
C VAL A 47 9.80 -11.14 -16.82
N ARG A 48 10.07 -10.42 -17.92
CA ARG A 48 11.35 -10.49 -18.61
C ARG A 48 12.50 -9.98 -17.75
N ALA A 49 12.31 -8.89 -17.01
CA ALA A 49 13.30 -8.41 -16.07
C ALA A 49 13.54 -9.42 -14.94
N ALA A 50 12.50 -10.09 -14.42
CA ALA A 50 12.64 -11.14 -13.40
C ALA A 50 13.45 -12.34 -13.91
N GLU A 51 13.22 -12.79 -15.15
CA GLU A 51 14.01 -13.86 -15.78
C GLU A 51 15.50 -13.52 -15.87
N LEU A 52 15.81 -12.29 -16.32
CA LEU A 52 17.19 -11.81 -16.44
C LEU A 52 17.87 -11.64 -15.08
N LEU A 53 17.12 -11.23 -14.05
CA LEU A 53 17.63 -11.17 -12.68
C LEU A 53 17.96 -12.58 -12.15
N SER A 54 17.08 -13.57 -12.41
CA SER A 54 17.31 -14.96 -11.98
C SER A 54 18.51 -15.60 -12.68
N SER A 55 18.71 -15.30 -13.98
CA SER A 55 19.86 -15.78 -14.74
C SER A 55 21.19 -15.10 -14.37
N GLY A 56 21.15 -14.08 -13.51
CA GLY A 56 22.34 -13.32 -13.09
C GLY A 56 22.77 -12.23 -14.08
N ASP A 57 22.00 -11.98 -15.14
CA ASP A 57 22.25 -10.87 -16.08
C ASP A 57 21.56 -9.58 -15.60
N TRP A 58 22.07 -9.05 -14.49
CA TRP A 58 21.56 -7.83 -13.87
C TRP A 58 21.63 -6.64 -14.82
N GLN A 59 22.69 -6.53 -15.63
CA GLN A 59 22.85 -5.42 -16.55
C GLN A 59 21.74 -5.42 -17.60
N ALA A 60 21.45 -6.56 -18.23
CA ALA A 60 20.34 -6.65 -19.17
C ALA A 60 19.00 -6.38 -18.46
N ALA A 61 18.79 -6.88 -17.25
CA ALA A 61 17.56 -6.64 -16.49
C ALA A 61 17.30 -5.14 -16.27
N PHE A 62 18.32 -4.36 -15.90
CA PHE A 62 18.21 -2.91 -15.70
C PHE A 62 17.97 -2.14 -17.02
N THR A 63 18.38 -2.69 -18.16
CA THR A 63 18.06 -2.10 -19.48
C THR A 63 16.61 -2.33 -19.89
N VAL A 64 16.05 -3.49 -19.54
CA VAL A 64 14.63 -3.80 -19.77
C VAL A 64 13.76 -2.94 -18.87
N TYR A 65 14.04 -2.94 -17.56
CA TYR A 65 13.26 -2.14 -16.62
C TYR A 65 14.14 -1.48 -15.56
N LYS A 66 14.16 -0.15 -15.55
CA LYS A 66 15.08 0.65 -14.73
C LYS A 66 14.78 0.62 -13.23
N TRP A 67 13.56 0.26 -12.83
CA TRP A 67 13.12 0.31 -11.42
C TRP A 67 12.78 -1.09 -10.90
N PRO A 68 13.76 -1.99 -10.74
CA PRO A 68 13.52 -3.44 -10.74
C PRO A 68 13.00 -4.00 -9.42
N PHE A 69 12.54 -3.18 -8.47
CA PHE A 69 12.11 -3.70 -7.17
C PHE A 69 10.94 -4.70 -7.29
N TYR A 70 9.95 -4.38 -8.14
CA TYR A 70 8.82 -5.28 -8.38
C TYR A 70 9.24 -6.56 -9.15
N PRO A 71 9.98 -6.48 -10.28
CA PRO A 71 10.59 -7.65 -10.91
C PRO A 71 11.47 -8.51 -9.99
N TRP A 72 12.27 -7.87 -9.13
CA TRP A 72 13.10 -8.56 -8.15
C TRP A 72 12.26 -9.34 -7.14
N LEU A 73 11.13 -8.77 -6.69
CA LEU A 73 10.21 -9.47 -5.81
C LEU A 73 9.52 -10.65 -6.52
N MET A 74 9.15 -10.49 -7.78
CA MET A 74 8.62 -11.58 -8.61
C MET A 74 9.63 -12.71 -8.78
N MET A 75 10.88 -12.38 -9.09
CA MET A 75 12.00 -13.33 -9.15
C MET A 75 12.14 -14.05 -7.80
N TRP A 76 12.23 -13.30 -6.69
CA TRP A 76 12.40 -13.88 -5.36
C TRP A 76 11.28 -14.84 -4.99
N VAL A 77 10.01 -14.48 -5.22
CA VAL A 77 8.87 -15.38 -4.99
C VAL A 77 8.88 -16.56 -5.95
N GLY A 78 9.14 -16.34 -7.24
CA GLY A 78 9.18 -17.37 -8.27
C GLY A 78 10.23 -18.43 -7.96
N ASP A 79 11.46 -18.00 -7.66
CA ASP A 79 12.60 -18.90 -7.40
C ASP A 79 12.47 -19.63 -6.06
N THR A 80 11.88 -18.99 -5.03
CA THR A 80 11.70 -19.62 -3.71
C THR A 80 10.56 -20.65 -3.70
N VAL A 81 9.49 -20.40 -4.45
CA VAL A 81 8.33 -21.30 -4.50
C VAL A 81 8.45 -22.31 -5.65
N GLY A 82 9.24 -22.02 -6.68
CA GLY A 82 9.38 -22.84 -7.89
C GLY A 82 8.21 -22.68 -8.85
N ILE A 83 7.65 -21.46 -8.97
CA ILE A 83 6.54 -21.14 -9.87
C ILE A 83 6.97 -20.17 -10.97
N SER A 84 6.18 -20.05 -12.04
CA SER A 84 6.47 -19.06 -13.09
C SER A 84 6.45 -17.64 -12.53
N TYR A 85 7.28 -16.75 -13.09
CA TYR A 85 7.34 -15.35 -12.65
C TYR A 85 6.03 -14.60 -12.89
N GLU A 86 5.27 -14.98 -13.92
CA GLU A 86 3.90 -14.48 -14.14
C GLU A 86 2.98 -14.84 -12.97
N THR A 87 2.96 -16.11 -12.56
CA THR A 87 2.16 -16.58 -11.41
C THR A 87 2.61 -15.89 -10.12
N ALA A 88 3.93 -15.71 -9.93
CA ALA A 88 4.48 -14.97 -8.80
C ALA A 88 4.00 -13.50 -8.81
N GLY A 89 3.98 -12.85 -9.97
CA GLY A 89 3.44 -11.49 -10.15
C GLY A 89 1.96 -11.39 -9.79
N HIS A 90 1.13 -12.31 -10.28
CA HIS A 90 -0.29 -12.36 -9.91
C HIS A 90 -0.51 -12.63 -8.42
N ALA A 91 0.29 -13.50 -7.80
CA ALA A 91 0.22 -13.77 -6.37
C ALA A 91 0.58 -12.52 -5.55
N LEU A 92 1.66 -11.83 -5.95
CA LEU A 92 2.07 -10.56 -5.34
C LEU A 92 1.00 -9.48 -5.49
N ASN A 93 0.42 -9.32 -6.68
CA ASN A 93 -0.62 -8.33 -6.89
C ASN A 93 -1.89 -8.65 -6.12
N THR A 94 -2.29 -9.91 -6.06
CA THR A 94 -3.40 -10.38 -5.22
C THR A 94 -3.16 -10.04 -3.75
N LEU A 95 -1.94 -10.26 -3.26
CA LEU A 95 -1.55 -9.86 -1.90
C LEU A 95 -1.63 -8.34 -1.73
N PHE A 96 -1.05 -7.55 -2.63
CA PHE A 96 -1.01 -6.10 -2.52
C PHE A 96 -2.40 -5.45 -2.60
N PHE A 97 -3.25 -5.86 -3.54
CA PHE A 97 -4.65 -5.39 -3.60
C PHE A 97 -5.41 -5.73 -2.31
N THR A 98 -5.18 -6.92 -1.76
CA THR A 98 -5.79 -7.32 -0.50
C THR A 98 -5.30 -6.45 0.67
N LEU A 99 -4.00 -6.13 0.71
CA LEU A 99 -3.45 -5.18 1.68
C LEU A 99 -4.02 -3.76 1.49
N VAL A 100 -4.19 -3.29 0.26
CA VAL A 100 -4.86 -2.01 -0.04
C VAL A 100 -6.25 -1.97 0.57
N VAL A 101 -7.06 -3.02 0.39
CA VAL A 101 -8.41 -3.11 0.96
C VAL A 101 -8.38 -3.00 2.49
N VAL A 102 -7.50 -3.79 3.14
CA VAL A 102 -7.38 -3.80 4.61
C VAL A 102 -6.87 -2.45 5.14
N PHE A 103 -5.85 -1.88 4.51
CA PHE A 103 -5.25 -0.62 4.95
C PHE A 103 -6.10 0.59 4.63
N PHE A 104 -6.89 0.57 3.56
CA PHE A 104 -7.90 1.60 3.29
C PHE A 104 -8.93 1.67 4.42
N VAL A 105 -9.51 0.53 4.78
CA VAL A 105 -10.48 0.47 5.88
C VAL A 105 -9.83 0.82 7.22
N SER A 106 -8.58 0.41 7.43
CA SER A 106 -7.81 0.80 8.62
C SER A 106 -7.56 2.30 8.69
N ALA A 107 -7.26 2.95 7.57
CA ALA A 107 -7.07 4.40 7.48
C ALA A 107 -8.37 5.14 7.83
N VAL A 108 -9.50 4.75 7.22
CA VAL A 108 -10.82 5.34 7.54
C VAL A 108 -11.12 5.24 9.04
N ARG A 109 -10.84 4.09 9.65
CA ARG A 109 -11.03 3.89 11.10
C ARG A 109 -10.06 4.71 11.94
N ALA A 110 -8.83 4.92 11.47
CA ALA A 110 -7.81 5.72 12.17
C ALA A 110 -8.20 7.20 12.27
N PHE A 111 -8.91 7.74 11.27
CA PHE A 111 -9.42 9.11 11.24
C PHE A 111 -10.79 9.31 11.90
N GLY A 112 -11.31 8.30 12.61
CA GLY A 112 -12.53 8.44 13.41
C GLY A 112 -13.75 7.67 12.91
N GLY A 113 -13.67 7.01 11.76
CA GLY A 113 -14.72 6.14 11.20
C GLY A 113 -14.88 4.81 11.95
N ARG A 114 -15.07 4.84 13.27
CA ARG A 114 -15.06 3.65 14.14
C ARG A 114 -16.41 2.93 14.24
N SER A 115 -17.49 3.52 13.71
CA SER A 115 -18.80 2.89 13.74
C SER A 115 -18.85 1.65 12.84
N ARG A 116 -19.78 0.74 13.14
CA ARG A 116 -19.97 -0.48 12.35
C ARG A 116 -20.35 -0.17 10.91
N SER A 117 -21.29 0.76 10.72
CA SER A 117 -21.79 1.14 9.39
C SER A 117 -20.68 1.76 8.54
N ILE A 118 -19.88 2.67 9.09
CA ILE A 118 -18.77 3.29 8.35
C ILE A 118 -17.71 2.25 7.97
N THR A 119 -17.41 1.31 8.87
CA THR A 119 -16.43 0.24 8.58
C THR A 119 -16.91 -0.65 7.43
N TRP A 120 -18.20 -1.01 7.41
CA TRP A 120 -18.79 -1.77 6.31
C TRP A 120 -18.78 -0.98 5.01
N ILE A 121 -19.20 0.29 5.03
CA ILE A 121 -19.22 1.15 3.84
C ILE A 121 -17.81 1.30 3.27
N ALA A 122 -16.81 1.55 4.11
CA ALA A 122 -15.42 1.64 3.68
C ALA A 122 -14.94 0.33 3.03
N MET A 123 -15.32 -0.82 3.60
CA MET A 123 -14.99 -2.13 3.04
C MET A 123 -15.65 -2.35 1.68
N LEU A 124 -16.94 -2.02 1.56
CA LEU A 124 -17.67 -2.12 0.30
C LEU A 124 -17.07 -1.21 -0.77
N ILE A 125 -16.73 0.04 -0.43
CA ILE A 125 -16.06 0.96 -1.35
C ILE A 125 -14.72 0.38 -1.83
N ALA A 126 -13.91 -0.16 -0.91
CA ALA A 126 -12.61 -0.72 -1.27
C ALA A 126 -12.74 -1.96 -2.18
N LEU A 127 -13.72 -2.82 -1.94
CA LEU A 127 -13.95 -4.04 -2.73
C LEU A 127 -14.66 -3.76 -4.06
N ALA A 128 -15.57 -2.79 -4.10
CA ALA A 128 -16.36 -2.46 -5.29
C ALA A 128 -15.71 -1.37 -6.16
N HIS A 129 -14.51 -0.92 -5.83
CA HIS A 129 -13.83 0.13 -6.59
C HIS A 129 -13.52 -0.36 -8.03
N PRO A 130 -14.15 0.22 -9.07
CA PRO A 130 -14.08 -0.34 -10.44
C PRO A 130 -12.65 -0.48 -10.94
N VAL A 131 -11.87 0.59 -10.79
CA VAL A 131 -10.46 0.65 -11.21
C VAL A 131 -9.60 -0.41 -10.52
N PHE A 132 -9.88 -0.75 -9.26
CA PHE A 132 -9.10 -1.80 -8.60
C PHE A 132 -9.43 -3.16 -9.19
N ASN A 133 -10.71 -3.43 -9.44
CA ASN A 133 -11.16 -4.72 -9.96
C ASN A 133 -10.73 -4.97 -11.41
N GLU A 134 -10.65 -3.92 -12.24
CA GLU A 134 -10.10 -3.98 -13.59
C GLU A 134 -8.61 -4.32 -13.58
N TYR A 135 -7.84 -3.76 -12.65
CA TYR A 135 -6.40 -3.99 -12.57
C TYR A 135 -5.97 -5.24 -11.77
N ARG A 136 -6.90 -6.03 -11.24
CA ARG A 136 -6.56 -7.24 -10.45
C ARG A 136 -5.83 -8.30 -11.27
N ALA A 137 -6.16 -8.42 -12.56
CA ALA A 137 -5.49 -9.34 -13.45
C ALA A 137 -4.11 -8.82 -13.90
N PHE A 138 -3.84 -7.52 -13.80
CA PHE A 138 -2.62 -6.95 -14.35
C PHE A 138 -1.44 -7.13 -13.41
N LEU A 139 -0.25 -7.29 -13.99
CA LEU A 139 1.03 -7.20 -13.31
C LEU A 139 1.47 -5.73 -13.32
N ILE A 140 1.26 -5.09 -12.18
CA ILE A 140 1.54 -3.67 -11.94
C ILE A 140 2.09 -3.46 -10.53
N ARG A 141 3.01 -2.52 -10.39
CA ARG A 141 3.65 -2.18 -9.11
C ARG A 141 2.84 -1.21 -8.23
N ASP A 142 1.83 -0.54 -8.80
CA ASP A 142 0.97 0.46 -8.13
C ASP A 142 0.31 -0.03 -6.84
N PRO A 143 -0.24 -1.26 -6.77
CA PRO A 143 -0.91 -1.74 -5.56
C PRO A 143 0.07 -1.89 -4.39
N GLY A 144 1.33 -2.29 -4.66
CA GLY A 144 2.38 -2.37 -3.65
C GLY A 144 2.74 -1.00 -3.07
N TYR A 145 2.89 -0.01 -3.96
CA TYR A 145 3.06 1.41 -3.56
C TYR A 145 1.89 1.88 -2.69
N LEU A 146 0.65 1.67 -3.15
CA LEU A 146 -0.54 2.16 -2.47
C LEU A 146 -0.74 1.49 -1.11
N ALA A 147 -0.48 0.18 -0.99
CA ALA A 147 -0.54 -0.53 0.28
C ALA A 147 0.45 0.04 1.30
N ALA A 148 1.71 0.23 0.91
CA ALA A 148 2.74 0.81 1.77
C ALA A 148 2.40 2.26 2.16
N TYR A 149 1.89 3.05 1.20
CA TYR A 149 1.46 4.42 1.44
C TYR A 149 0.28 4.50 2.43
N LEU A 150 -0.76 3.68 2.26
CA LEU A 150 -1.90 3.63 3.18
C LEU A 150 -1.49 3.18 4.59
N LEU A 151 -0.54 2.25 4.68
CA LEU A 151 0.03 1.86 5.97
C LEU A 151 0.79 3.02 6.62
N ALA A 152 1.58 3.79 5.85
CA ALA A 152 2.23 5.00 6.34
C ALA A 152 1.21 6.01 6.89
N VAL A 153 0.10 6.22 6.18
CA VAL A 153 -1.01 7.08 6.63
C VAL A 153 -1.62 6.56 7.94
N CYS A 154 -1.84 5.25 8.06
CA CYS A 154 -2.31 4.65 9.31
C CYS A 154 -1.34 4.90 10.47
N CYS A 155 -0.04 4.70 10.26
CA CYS A 155 0.99 4.97 11.27
C CYS A 155 1.07 6.45 11.65
N LEU A 156 0.91 7.36 10.68
CA LEU A 156 0.89 8.80 10.92
C LEU A 156 -0.33 9.21 11.76
N ALA A 157 -1.50 8.63 11.46
CA ALA A 157 -2.68 8.83 12.28
C ALA A 157 -2.47 8.33 13.72
N GLN A 158 -1.82 7.18 13.92
CA GLN A 158 -1.47 6.71 15.28
C GLN A 158 -0.48 7.63 15.97
N TYR A 159 0.52 8.15 15.26
CA TYR A 159 1.46 9.14 15.79
C TYR A 159 0.75 10.39 16.32
N ARG A 160 -0.32 10.85 15.64
CA ARG A 160 -1.13 11.99 16.08
C ARG A 160 -1.84 11.76 17.42
N TRP A 161 -2.19 10.51 17.73
CA TRP A 161 -2.81 10.14 19.00
C TRP A 161 -1.79 9.81 20.09
N GLN A 162 -0.68 9.19 19.70
CA GLN A 162 0.40 8.75 20.58
C GLN A 162 1.75 9.10 19.95
N PRO A 163 2.32 10.29 20.24
CA PRO A 163 3.55 10.74 19.60
C PRO A 163 4.76 9.98 20.13
N CYS A 164 5.04 8.81 19.56
CA CYS A 164 6.20 7.99 19.90
C CYS A 164 7.14 7.77 18.71
N VAL A 165 8.42 7.55 18.99
CA VAL A 165 9.46 7.34 17.96
C VAL A 165 9.14 6.12 17.09
N ARG A 166 8.54 5.07 17.67
CA ARG A 166 8.11 3.87 16.94
C ARG A 166 7.21 4.22 15.76
N TYR A 167 6.22 5.09 15.94
CA TYR A 167 5.32 5.46 14.83
C TYR A 167 6.01 6.36 13.79
N ARG A 168 6.97 7.20 14.19
CA ARG A 168 7.78 7.97 13.22
C ARG A 168 8.62 7.05 12.34
N LEU A 169 9.33 6.10 12.95
CA LEU A 169 10.12 5.11 12.22
C LEU A 169 9.24 4.23 11.34
N ALA A 170 8.05 3.85 11.81
CA ALA A 170 7.08 3.10 11.00
C ALA A 170 6.61 3.90 9.78
N VAL A 171 6.28 5.19 9.92
CA VAL A 171 5.92 6.07 8.80
C VAL A 171 7.05 6.15 7.78
N ILE A 172 8.27 6.43 8.23
CA ILE A 172 9.46 6.52 7.36
C ILE A 172 9.69 5.19 6.64
N GLY A 173 9.69 4.06 7.37
CA GLY A 173 9.88 2.73 6.79
C GLY A 173 8.82 2.37 5.74
N CYS A 174 7.56 2.72 5.99
CA CYS A 174 6.48 2.51 5.03
C CYS A 174 6.62 3.39 3.79
N LEU A 175 7.06 4.64 3.94
CA LEU A 175 7.30 5.54 2.81
C LEU A 175 8.56 5.15 2.01
N VAL A 176 9.59 4.61 2.65
CA VAL A 176 10.72 3.97 1.95
C VAL A 176 10.23 2.76 1.16
N ALA A 177 9.42 1.88 1.75
CA ALA A 177 8.83 0.76 1.04
C ALA A 177 7.96 1.21 -0.14
N ALA A 178 7.18 2.29 0.02
CA ALA A 178 6.43 2.90 -1.08
C ALA A 178 7.37 3.42 -2.18
N ALA A 179 8.47 4.10 -1.78
CA ALA A 179 9.48 4.62 -2.70
C ALA A 179 10.14 3.50 -3.53
N LEU A 180 10.33 2.31 -2.94
CA LEU A 180 10.86 1.14 -3.66
C LEU A 180 9.94 0.69 -4.80
N PHE A 181 8.62 0.82 -4.67
CA PHE A 181 7.70 0.54 -5.78
C PHE A 181 7.64 1.68 -6.79
N ARG A 182 7.69 2.93 -6.32
CA ARG A 182 7.44 4.13 -7.13
C ARG A 182 8.16 5.36 -6.63
N ILE A 183 8.72 6.15 -7.54
CA ILE A 183 9.49 7.36 -7.22
C ILE A 183 8.64 8.42 -6.50
N GLU A 184 7.33 8.44 -6.73
CA GLU A 184 6.37 9.32 -6.06
C GLU A 184 6.39 9.11 -4.53
N GLY A 185 6.74 7.91 -4.05
CA GLY A 185 6.94 7.64 -2.63
C GLY A 185 8.08 8.47 -2.02
N LEU A 186 9.10 8.82 -2.81
CA LEU A 186 10.20 9.68 -2.39
C LEU A 186 9.71 11.10 -2.07
N VAL A 187 8.74 11.61 -2.83
CA VAL A 187 8.14 12.94 -2.60
C VAL A 187 7.51 13.00 -1.20
N PHE A 188 6.77 11.96 -0.82
CA PHE A 188 6.17 11.86 0.51
C PHE A 188 7.20 11.60 1.60
N LEU A 189 8.25 10.83 1.31
CA LEU A 189 9.36 10.58 2.24
C LEU A 189 10.10 11.88 2.58
N VAL A 190 10.46 12.69 1.58
CA VAL A 190 11.09 14.01 1.76
C VAL A 190 10.16 14.96 2.51
N SER A 191 8.84 14.84 2.30
CA SER A 191 7.83 15.65 2.98
C SER A 191 7.60 15.25 4.45
N THR A 192 8.24 14.19 4.96
CA THR A 192 8.00 13.69 6.33
C THR A 192 8.20 14.72 7.45
N PRO A 193 9.15 15.69 7.41
CA PRO A 193 9.26 16.71 8.45
C PRO A 193 7.98 17.56 8.56
N ILE A 194 7.39 17.90 7.42
CA ILE A 194 6.14 18.66 7.33
C ILE A 194 4.97 17.81 7.82
N LEU A 195 4.89 16.56 7.37
CA LEU A 195 3.84 15.63 7.80
C LEU A 195 3.84 15.44 9.31
N PHE A 196 5.03 15.26 9.93
CA PHE A 196 5.14 15.14 11.38
C PHE A 196 4.84 16.44 12.11
N ALA A 197 5.19 17.60 11.55
CA ALA A 197 4.85 18.89 12.11
C ALA A 197 3.32 19.11 12.14
N LEU A 198 2.65 18.82 11.03
CA LEU A 198 1.18 18.90 10.90
C LEU A 198 0.45 17.89 11.79
N ALA A 199 1.02 16.71 11.99
CA ALA A 199 0.43 15.63 12.80
C ALA A 199 0.75 15.74 14.30
N ARG A 200 1.34 16.82 14.81
CA ARG A 200 1.58 16.97 16.26
C ARG A 200 0.26 17.15 17.04
N PRO A 201 0.05 16.43 18.16
CA PRO A 201 -1.06 16.69 19.06
C PRO A 201 -0.84 17.97 19.90
N GLY A 202 -1.73 18.97 19.77
CA GLY A 202 -1.78 20.14 20.66
C GLY A 202 -1.88 21.50 19.93
N SER A 203 -2.41 22.51 20.62
CA SER A 203 -2.69 23.90 20.19
C SER A 203 -1.46 24.73 19.83
N ALA A 204 -0.34 24.11 19.48
CA ALA A 204 0.77 24.81 18.83
C ALA A 204 0.42 25.01 17.34
N ARG A 205 -0.58 25.86 17.08
CA ARG A 205 -0.63 26.64 15.84
C ARG A 205 0.63 27.52 15.86
N TYR A 206 1.76 26.97 15.45
CA TYR A 206 2.90 27.81 15.11
C TYR A 206 2.53 28.56 13.83
N PRO A 207 2.51 29.90 13.86
CA PRO A 207 2.25 30.70 12.68
C PRO A 207 3.46 30.54 11.73
N TYR A 208 3.23 30.06 10.51
CA TYR A 208 4.10 30.34 9.35
C TYR A 208 5.58 29.84 9.32
N HIS A 209 5.91 28.62 9.76
CA HIS A 209 7.26 28.04 9.52
C HIS A 209 7.30 26.82 8.59
N TRP A 210 6.20 26.48 7.91
CA TRP A 210 6.22 25.41 6.89
C TRP A 210 7.19 25.71 5.71
N PRO A 211 7.44 26.97 5.27
CA PRO A 211 8.46 27.24 4.25
C PRO A 211 9.88 27.04 4.78
N ALA A 212 10.13 27.34 6.05
CA ALA A 212 11.43 27.13 6.69
C ALA A 212 11.74 25.63 6.88
N LEU A 213 10.72 24.81 7.15
CA LEU A 213 10.85 23.35 7.20
C LEU A 213 11.10 22.75 5.80
N LEU A 214 10.43 23.27 4.76
CA LEU A 214 10.73 22.93 3.36
C LEU A 214 12.17 23.31 2.98
N PHE A 215 12.61 24.52 3.33
CA PHE A 215 13.98 24.97 3.08
C PHE A 215 15.01 24.11 3.81
N SER A 216 14.76 23.72 5.06
CA SER A 216 15.67 22.83 5.79
C SER A 216 15.68 21.40 5.24
N ALA A 217 14.57 20.92 4.67
CA ALA A 217 14.52 19.60 4.02
C ALA A 217 15.22 19.61 2.65
N LEU A 218 15.20 20.76 1.94
CA LEU A 218 15.90 20.97 0.68
C LEU A 218 17.40 21.24 0.86
N LEU A 219 17.82 21.89 1.96
CA LEU A 219 19.23 22.19 2.29
C LEU A 219 19.98 21.02 2.95
N ALA A 220 19.30 19.94 3.29
CA ALA A 220 19.91 18.70 3.79
C ALA A 220 20.37 17.76 2.65
N PHE A 221 20.38 18.26 1.40
CA PHE A 221 20.94 17.65 0.19
C PHE A 221 21.91 18.64 -0.46
#